data_AF-A0ABC8R9T2-F1
#
_entry.id   AF-A0ABC8R9T2-F1
#
_cell.length_a   1.000
_cell.length_b   1.000
_cell.length_c   1.000
_cell.angle_alpha   90.00
_cell.angle_beta   90.00
_cell.angle_gamma   90.00
#
_symmetry.space_group_name_H-M   'P 1'
#
loop_
_entity.id
_entity.type
_entity.pdbx_description
1 polymer ?
#
loop_
_entity_poly.entity_id
_entity_poly.type
_entity_poly.pdbx_seq_one_letter_code
_entity_poly.pdbx_strand_id
1 'polypeptide(L)'
;MAVSISILAVITSLHLIAFVLAIGAERRRSTAKVVPDEYDERTYCVYGSDASTAYGLAAFGLLLISQTVVNGVTKCLCFGKGLMGGRSSTCAVFFFIFSWVSFLGAEVCLLAGSARNAYHTKYRGVFGGDDLSCATLRKGVFAAGAALSLLSMVGSIVYYWTHSKADTGGWEKHHNEGLGMATSNFTENQEQQRASEFEKV
;
A
#
# COMPACT_ATOMS: atom_id res chain seq x y z
N MET A 1 -0.52 -17.27 7.85
CA MET A 1 0.38 -16.50 8.73
C MET A 1 -0.49 -15.81 9.77
N ALA A 2 -0.17 -15.93 11.07
CA ALA A 2 -0.86 -15.12 12.09
C ALA A 2 -0.61 -13.62 11.84
N VAL A 3 -1.57 -12.77 12.18
CA VAL A 3 -1.44 -11.31 12.09
C VAL A 3 -0.24 -10.87 12.93
N SER A 4 0.86 -10.48 12.29
CA SER A 4 1.98 -9.86 12.98
C SER A 4 1.67 -8.40 13.29
N ILE A 5 1.56 -8.08 14.59
CA ILE A 5 1.32 -6.72 15.10
C ILE A 5 2.47 -5.79 14.68
N SER A 6 3.71 -6.29 14.68
CA SER A 6 4.88 -5.49 14.29
C SER A 6 4.78 -5.00 12.85
N ILE A 7 4.26 -5.82 11.93
CA ILE A 7 4.10 -5.45 10.52
C ILE A 7 3.01 -4.38 10.36
N LEU A 8 1.89 -4.53 11.06
CA LEU A 8 0.86 -3.50 11.11
C LEU A 8 1.39 -2.18 11.64
N ALA A 9 2.18 -2.20 12.72
CA ALA A 9 2.79 -1.00 13.31
C ALA A 9 3.78 -0.30 12.35
N VAL A 10 4.56 -1.07 11.59
CA VAL A 10 5.46 -0.51 10.56
C VAL A 10 4.65 0.13 9.43
N ILE A 11 3.63 -0.55 8.90
CA ILE A 11 2.80 -0.02 7.81
C ILE A 11 2.08 1.25 8.24
N THR A 12 1.49 1.26 9.44
CA THR A 12 0.75 2.42 9.96
C THR A 12 1.68 3.60 10.21
N SER A 13 2.82 3.38 10.86
CA SER A 13 3.79 4.45 11.12
C SER A 13 4.32 5.09 9.83
N LEU A 14 4.69 4.28 8.83
CA LEU A 14 5.15 4.80 7.53
C LEU A 14 4.09 5.66 6.83
N HIS A 15 2.84 5.21 6.80
CA HIS A 15 1.74 5.98 6.20
C HIS A 15 1.42 7.26 6.98
N LEU A 16 1.44 7.22 8.31
CA LEU A 16 1.19 8.39 9.15
C LEU A 16 2.30 9.43 8.99
N ILE A 17 3.57 9.02 8.95
CA ILE A 17 4.68 9.94 8.70
C ILE A 17 4.54 10.53 7.29
N ALA A 18 4.26 9.71 6.27
CA ALA A 18 4.04 10.19 4.92
C ALA A 18 2.87 11.20 4.82
N PHE A 19 1.76 10.94 5.53
CA PHE A 19 0.64 11.87 5.63
C PHE A 19 1.05 13.21 6.25
N VAL A 20 1.78 13.18 7.38
CA VAL A 20 2.26 14.40 8.04
C VAL A 20 3.21 15.18 7.14
N LEU A 21 4.11 14.50 6.42
CA LEU A 21 5.02 15.12 5.46
C LEU A 21 4.26 15.72 4.26
N ALA A 22 3.22 15.06 3.76
CA ALA A 22 2.38 15.57 2.68
C ALA A 22 1.61 16.84 3.10
N ILE A 23 1.05 16.87 4.32
CA ILE A 23 0.45 18.08 4.90
C ILE A 23 1.51 19.16 5.15
N GLY A 24 2.69 18.77 5.61
CA GLY A 24 3.85 19.65 5.75
C GLY A 24 4.25 20.29 4.43
N ALA A 25 4.23 19.53 3.33
CA ALA A 25 4.50 20.01 1.99
C ALA A 25 3.45 21.02 1.52
N GLU A 26 2.15 20.80 1.81
CA GLU A 26 1.08 21.76 1.51
C GLU A 26 1.19 23.03 2.37
N ARG A 27 1.51 22.90 3.67
CA ARG A 27 1.66 24.05 4.59
C ARG A 27 2.89 24.89 4.30
N ARG A 28 4.00 24.27 3.91
CA ARG A 28 5.25 24.95 3.52
C ARG A 28 5.34 25.22 2.02
N ARG A 29 4.21 25.29 1.31
CA ARG A 29 4.17 25.68 -0.10
C ARG A 29 4.99 26.97 -0.29
N SER A 30 5.90 26.97 -1.27
CA SER A 30 6.67 28.16 -1.61
C SER A 30 5.69 29.28 -2.00
N THR A 31 5.61 30.31 -1.16
CA THR A 31 4.85 31.52 -1.46
C THR A 31 5.81 32.45 -2.18
N ALA A 32 5.48 32.80 -3.42
CA ALA A 32 6.25 33.78 -4.16
C ALA A 32 6.03 35.16 -3.50
N LYS A 33 7.11 35.82 -3.07
CA LYS A 33 7.06 37.23 -2.70
C LYS A 33 7.52 38.05 -3.90
N VAL A 34 6.69 38.99 -4.32
CA VAL A 34 7.06 40.00 -5.31
C VAL A 34 7.96 40.99 -4.59
N VAL A 35 9.23 41.08 -5.00
CA VAL A 35 10.17 42.08 -4.49
C VAL A 35 10.47 43.05 -5.63
N PRO A 36 10.32 44.37 -5.42
CA PRO A 36 10.77 45.36 -6.40
C PRO A 36 12.31 45.37 -6.45
N ASP A 37 12.87 45.41 -7.65
CA ASP A 37 14.32 45.63 -7.83
C ASP A 37 14.67 47.10 -7.53
N GLU A 38 15.85 47.32 -6.97
CA GLU A 38 16.31 48.66 -6.54
C GLU A 38 16.89 49.47 -7.71
N TYR A 39 17.18 48.81 -8.85
CA TYR A 39 17.89 49.39 -9.99
C TYR A 39 17.15 49.32 -11.33
N ASP A 40 16.04 48.59 -11.45
CA ASP A 40 15.25 48.47 -12.68
C ASP A 40 13.75 48.41 -12.34
N GLU A 41 12.86 48.92 -13.18
CA GLU A 41 11.39 48.94 -12.98
C GLU A 41 10.75 47.53 -13.09
N ARG A 42 11.55 46.48 -12.87
CA ARG A 42 11.16 45.08 -13.00
C ARG A 42 10.93 44.47 -11.63
N THR A 43 9.72 43.96 -11.42
CA THR A 43 9.42 43.12 -10.26
C THR A 43 9.91 41.69 -10.50
N TYR A 44 10.68 41.12 -9.57
CA TYR A 44 11.05 39.70 -9.61
C TYR A 44 10.36 38.92 -8.49
N CYS A 45 9.89 37.70 -8.79
CA CYS A 45 9.30 36.81 -7.78
C CYS A 45 10.46 36.06 -7.07
N VAL A 46 10.69 36.30 -5.78
CA VAL A 46 11.56 35.46 -4.96
C VAL A 46 10.76 34.24 -4.50
N TYR A 47 11.17 33.05 -4.92
CA TYR A 47 10.60 31.80 -4.43
C TYR A 47 11.33 31.34 -3.17
N GLY A 48 10.57 30.94 -2.15
CA GLY A 48 11.11 30.30 -0.95
C GLY A 48 11.69 28.91 -1.25
N SER A 49 12.67 28.53 -0.43
CA SER A 49 13.42 27.25 -0.43
C SER A 49 12.58 26.01 -0.79
N ASP A 50 13.21 25.04 -1.47
CA ASP A 50 12.64 23.75 -1.94
C ASP A 50 12.17 22.79 -0.83
N ALA A 51 11.93 23.28 0.39
CA ALA A 51 11.47 22.49 1.52
C ALA A 51 10.20 21.68 1.20
N SER A 52 9.22 22.27 0.50
CA SER A 52 7.99 21.57 0.09
C SER A 52 8.27 20.37 -0.84
N THR A 53 9.22 20.53 -1.79
CA THR A 53 9.68 19.45 -2.68
C THR A 53 10.33 18.32 -1.88
N ALA A 54 11.20 18.65 -0.92
CA ALA A 54 11.85 17.66 -0.05
C ALA A 54 10.83 16.88 0.78
N TYR A 55 9.83 17.56 1.39
CA TYR A 55 8.75 16.90 2.12
C TYR A 55 7.90 15.98 1.23
N GLY A 56 7.57 16.44 0.01
CA GLY A 56 6.81 15.65 -0.95
C GLY A 56 7.56 14.40 -1.44
N LEU A 57 8.84 14.53 -1.77
CA LEU A 57 9.69 13.39 -2.17
C LEU A 57 9.96 12.42 -1.01
N ALA A 58 10.11 12.93 0.22
CA ALA A 58 10.23 12.09 1.40
C ALA A 58 8.93 11.29 1.65
N ALA A 59 7.76 11.94 1.53
CA ALA A 59 6.47 11.26 1.64
C ALA A 59 6.31 10.15 0.59
N PHE A 60 6.67 10.44 -0.66
CA PHE A 60 6.72 9.48 -1.77
C PHE A 60 7.59 8.25 -1.43
N GLY A 61 8.83 8.48 -0.96
CA GLY A 61 9.72 7.40 -0.57
C GLY A 61 9.16 6.52 0.54
N LEU A 62 8.52 7.10 1.56
CA LEU A 62 7.93 6.34 2.66
C LEU A 62 6.73 5.48 2.23
N LEU A 63 5.88 6.00 1.34
CA LEU A 63 4.76 5.23 0.80
C LEU A 63 5.26 4.06 -0.04
N LEU A 64 6.29 4.27 -0.88
CA LEU A 64 6.94 3.19 -1.65
C LEU A 64 7.49 2.09 -0.75
N ILE A 65 8.20 2.47 0.31
CA ILE A 65 8.73 1.50 1.28
C ILE A 65 7.58 0.71 1.91
N SER A 66 6.52 1.40 2.36
CA SER A 66 5.37 0.72 2.97
C SER A 66 4.70 -0.24 2.01
N GLN A 67 4.49 0.15 0.75
CA GLN A 67 3.87 -0.70 -0.26
C GLN A 67 4.77 -1.91 -0.58
N THR A 68 6.08 -1.72 -0.62
CA THR A 68 7.06 -2.81 -0.84
C THR A 68 7.04 -3.80 0.32
N VAL A 69 6.97 -3.34 1.57
CA VAL A 69 6.86 -4.20 2.75
C VAL A 69 5.59 -5.06 2.69
N VAL A 70 4.43 -4.45 2.38
CA VAL A 70 3.16 -5.19 2.26
C VAL A 70 3.25 -6.27 1.17
N ASN A 71 3.77 -5.93 -0.01
CA ASN A 71 3.91 -6.89 -1.11
C ASN A 71 4.92 -8.01 -0.79
N GLY A 72 6.04 -7.67 -0.15
CA GLY A 72 7.06 -8.64 0.25
C GLY A 72 6.56 -9.64 1.29
N VAL A 73 5.85 -9.16 2.32
CA VAL A 73 5.27 -10.02 3.37
C VAL A 73 4.16 -10.90 2.80
N THR A 74 3.32 -10.35 1.92
CA THR A 74 2.23 -11.11 1.28
C THR A 74 2.69 -11.94 0.07
N LYS A 75 4.02 -12.00 -0.19
CA LYS A 75 4.69 -12.74 -1.26
C LYS A 75 4.18 -12.44 -2.67
N CYS A 76 3.57 -11.26 -2.89
CA CYS A 76 2.77 -10.93 -4.07
C CYS A 76 1.69 -12.00 -4.35
N LEU A 77 0.43 -11.60 -4.55
CA LEU A 77 -0.64 -12.53 -4.96
C LEU A 77 -0.27 -13.40 -6.19
N CYS A 78 0.75 -12.99 -6.97
CA CYS A 78 1.33 -13.71 -8.11
C CYS A 78 2.18 -14.96 -7.77
N PHE A 79 2.78 -15.08 -6.58
CA PHE A 79 3.63 -16.23 -6.19
C PHE A 79 3.11 -17.01 -4.98
N GLY A 80 1.99 -16.60 -4.39
CA GLY A 80 1.32 -17.33 -3.30
C GLY A 80 0.58 -18.57 -3.80
N LYS A 81 0.42 -19.59 -2.92
CA LYS A 81 -0.55 -20.68 -3.13
C LYS A 81 -1.89 -20.02 -3.40
N GLY A 82 -2.48 -20.26 -4.59
CA GLY A 82 -3.71 -19.60 -5.01
C GLY A 82 -4.74 -19.59 -3.88
N LEU A 83 -5.22 -18.41 -3.49
CA LEU A 83 -6.21 -18.28 -2.42
C LEU A 83 -7.39 -19.18 -2.78
N MET A 84 -7.52 -20.31 -2.05
CA MET A 84 -8.60 -21.27 -2.28
C MET A 84 -9.94 -20.53 -2.17
N GLY A 85 -10.76 -20.68 -3.22
CA GLY A 85 -11.94 -19.87 -3.48
C GLY A 85 -12.89 -19.80 -2.28
N GLY A 86 -13.13 -18.58 -1.81
CA GLY A 86 -14.11 -18.28 -0.77
C GLY A 86 -14.38 -16.78 -0.66
N ARG A 87 -15.49 -16.39 -0.02
CA ARG A 87 -15.94 -14.99 0.13
C ARG A 87 -14.89 -14.05 0.74
N SER A 88 -13.97 -14.60 1.57
CA SER A 88 -12.85 -13.85 2.15
C SER A 88 -11.74 -13.52 1.13
N SER A 89 -11.58 -14.33 0.08
CA SER A 89 -10.59 -14.13 -0.98
C SER A 89 -10.96 -12.96 -1.89
N THR A 90 -12.24 -12.84 -2.28
CA THR A 90 -12.73 -11.71 -3.10
C THR A 90 -12.57 -10.38 -2.37
N CYS A 91 -12.82 -10.37 -1.06
CA CYS A 91 -12.61 -9.20 -0.20
C CYS A 91 -11.13 -8.79 -0.17
N ALA A 92 -10.21 -9.74 0.00
CA ALA A 92 -8.77 -9.48 0.00
C ALA A 92 -8.29 -8.90 -1.34
N VAL A 93 -8.75 -9.44 -2.48
CA VAL A 93 -8.40 -8.93 -3.81
C VAL A 93 -8.94 -7.52 -4.04
N PHE A 94 -10.17 -7.22 -3.60
CA PHE A 94 -10.73 -5.88 -3.69
C PHE A 94 -9.89 -4.86 -2.90
N PHE A 95 -9.56 -5.15 -1.64
CA PHE A 95 -8.76 -4.25 -0.82
C PHE A 95 -7.31 -4.13 -1.32
N PHE A 96 -6.77 -5.17 -1.95
CA PHE A 96 -5.50 -5.09 -2.67
C PHE A 96 -5.58 -4.09 -3.84
N ILE A 97 -6.57 -4.21 -4.72
CA ILE A 97 -6.73 -3.27 -5.85
C ILE A 97 -6.95 -1.85 -5.32
N PHE A 98 -7.79 -1.70 -4.30
CA PHE A 98 -8.08 -0.40 -3.69
C PHE A 98 -6.85 0.25 -3.07
N SER A 99 -6.02 -0.51 -2.35
CA SER A 99 -4.76 0.01 -1.79
C SER A 99 -3.80 0.41 -2.89
N TRP A 100 -3.66 -0.39 -3.95
CA TRP A 100 -2.81 -0.08 -5.10
C TRP A 100 -3.23 1.18 -5.85
N VAL A 101 -4.53 1.34 -6.14
CA VAL A 101 -5.04 2.53 -6.83
C VAL A 101 -4.84 3.78 -5.98
N SER A 102 -5.13 3.69 -4.67
CA SER A 102 -4.93 4.81 -3.74
C SER A 102 -3.45 5.17 -3.61
N PHE A 103 -2.57 4.17 -3.51
CA PHE A 103 -1.12 4.31 -3.48
C PHE A 103 -0.60 5.01 -4.75
N LEU A 104 -0.91 4.49 -5.94
CA LEU A 104 -0.46 5.08 -7.21
C LEU A 104 -1.00 6.51 -7.38
N GLY A 105 -2.24 6.76 -6.97
CA GLY A 105 -2.81 8.10 -6.96
C GLY A 105 -2.03 9.05 -6.04
N ALA A 106 -1.69 8.62 -4.82
CA ALA A 106 -0.90 9.41 -3.88
C ALA A 106 0.48 9.73 -4.45
N GLU A 107 1.17 8.74 -5.03
CA GLU A 107 2.50 8.88 -5.65
C GLU A 107 2.49 9.90 -6.79
N VAL A 108 1.52 9.80 -7.70
CA VAL A 108 1.37 10.75 -8.80
C VAL A 108 1.08 12.15 -8.28
N CYS A 109 0.22 12.30 -7.27
CA CYS A 109 -0.04 13.60 -6.65
C CYS A 109 1.21 14.20 -5.98
N LEU A 110 1.97 13.40 -5.23
CA LEU A 110 3.18 13.85 -4.54
C LEU A 110 4.29 14.19 -5.53
N LEU A 111 4.52 13.36 -6.56
CA LEU A 111 5.49 13.65 -7.62
C LEU A 111 5.08 14.87 -8.44
N ALA A 112 3.81 14.99 -8.83
CA ALA A 112 3.32 16.15 -9.58
C ALA A 112 3.44 17.43 -8.75
N GLY A 113 3.11 17.38 -7.46
CA GLY A 113 3.28 18.48 -6.51
C GLY A 113 4.74 18.90 -6.38
N SER A 114 5.63 17.94 -6.13
CA SER A 114 7.08 18.17 -6.00
C SER A 114 7.72 18.69 -7.28
N ALA A 115 7.41 18.08 -8.43
CA ALA A 115 7.96 18.49 -9.72
C ALA A 115 7.52 19.91 -10.07
N ARG A 116 6.21 20.21 -9.96
CA ARG A 116 5.70 21.57 -10.15
C ARG A 116 6.44 22.55 -9.23
N ASN A 117 6.61 22.21 -7.95
CA ASN A 117 7.30 23.08 -6.99
C ASN A 117 8.77 23.34 -7.37
N ALA A 118 9.50 22.32 -7.84
CA ALA A 118 10.91 22.44 -8.27
C ALA A 118 11.10 23.17 -9.62
N TYR A 119 10.16 23.02 -10.56
CA TYR A 119 10.24 23.73 -11.84
C TYR A 119 10.07 25.25 -11.66
N HIS A 120 9.25 25.67 -10.69
CA HIS A 120 9.05 27.09 -10.40
C HIS A 120 10.25 27.75 -9.69
N THR A 121 11.07 26.99 -8.97
CA THR A 121 12.28 27.51 -8.30
C THR A 121 13.50 27.57 -9.23
N LYS A 122 13.64 26.65 -10.20
CA LYS A 122 14.86 26.51 -11.01
C LYS A 122 14.89 27.29 -12.34
N TYR A 123 13.74 27.56 -12.98
CA TYR A 123 13.70 28.06 -14.37
C TYR A 123 13.15 29.48 -14.57
N ARG A 124 12.82 30.21 -13.50
CA ARG A 124 12.23 31.57 -13.60
C ARG A 124 13.11 32.67 -13.02
N GLY A 125 14.42 32.58 -13.24
CA GLY A 125 15.26 33.77 -13.35
C GLY A 125 14.96 34.47 -14.68
N VAL A 126 14.32 35.64 -14.62
CA VAL A 126 14.02 36.53 -15.76
C VAL A 126 12.99 35.98 -16.76
N PHE A 127 11.71 36.26 -16.54
CA PHE A 127 10.72 36.28 -17.62
C PHE A 127 10.21 37.71 -17.76
N GLY A 128 10.73 38.43 -18.75
CA GLY A 128 10.13 39.64 -19.29
C GLY A 128 8.87 39.27 -20.05
N GLY A 129 7.76 39.87 -19.66
CA GLY A 129 6.45 39.67 -20.26
C GLY A 129 5.41 40.25 -19.32
N ASP A 130 4.82 41.36 -19.73
CA ASP A 130 3.78 42.08 -19.01
C ASP A 130 2.65 41.12 -18.58
N ASP A 131 2.13 41.34 -17.37
CA ASP A 131 1.05 40.60 -16.70
C ASP A 131 1.44 39.30 -15.93
N LEU A 132 2.51 39.34 -15.12
CA LEU A 132 2.90 38.20 -14.26
C LEU A 132 2.10 38.12 -12.93
N SER A 133 0.96 37.42 -12.94
CA SER A 133 0.43 36.83 -11.70
C SER A 133 1.38 35.70 -11.29
N CYS A 134 2.23 35.88 -10.26
CA CYS A 134 3.16 34.83 -9.80
C CYS A 134 2.37 33.52 -9.59
N ALA A 135 2.58 32.54 -10.48
CA ALA A 135 1.80 31.31 -10.51
C ALA A 135 2.06 30.48 -9.25
N THR A 136 1.17 30.61 -8.26
CA THR A 136 1.16 29.72 -7.10
C THR A 136 0.59 28.38 -7.53
N LEU A 137 1.21 27.31 -7.06
CA LEU A 137 0.79 25.94 -7.32
C LEU A 137 -0.72 25.83 -6.95
N ARG A 138 -1.55 25.11 -7.72
CA ARG A 138 -3.01 25.03 -7.44
C ARG A 138 -3.23 24.37 -6.08
N LYS A 139 -3.98 25.02 -5.19
CA LYS A 139 -4.29 24.50 -3.85
C LYS A 139 -4.83 23.07 -3.95
N GLY A 140 -4.26 22.15 -3.19
CA GLY A 140 -4.83 20.82 -2.99
C GLY A 140 -4.15 19.64 -3.68
N VAL A 141 -3.05 19.80 -4.44
CA VAL A 141 -2.35 18.63 -5.01
C VAL A 141 -1.66 17.79 -3.92
N PHE A 142 -0.98 18.43 -2.95
CA PHE A 142 -0.41 17.69 -1.82
C PHE A 142 -1.51 17.26 -0.83
N ALA A 143 -2.57 18.05 -0.67
CA ALA A 143 -3.73 17.63 0.12
C ALA A 143 -4.44 16.38 -0.46
N ALA A 144 -4.57 16.28 -1.79
CA ALA A 144 -5.09 15.08 -2.45
C ALA A 144 -4.16 13.89 -2.22
N GLY A 145 -2.84 14.08 -2.34
CA GLY A 145 -1.85 13.07 -2.01
C GLY A 145 -1.96 12.57 -0.55
N ALA A 146 -2.21 13.49 0.39
CA ALA A 146 -2.43 13.17 1.80
C ALA A 146 -3.74 12.39 2.03
N ALA A 147 -4.82 12.74 1.33
CA ALA A 147 -6.08 11.99 1.43
C ALA A 147 -5.92 10.56 0.87
N LEU A 148 -5.27 10.44 -0.28
CA LEU A 148 -5.01 9.15 -0.93
C LEU A 148 -4.04 8.27 -0.12
N SER A 149 -3.08 8.86 0.61
CA SER A 149 -2.20 8.11 1.50
C SER A 149 -2.96 7.49 2.69
N LEU A 150 -3.95 8.19 3.25
CA LEU A 150 -4.82 7.61 4.29
C LEU A 150 -5.71 6.50 3.74
N LEU A 151 -6.26 6.66 2.53
CA LEU A 151 -7.03 5.59 1.87
C LEU A 151 -6.15 4.36 1.60
N SER A 152 -4.92 4.57 1.14
CA SER A 152 -3.91 3.52 0.97
C SER A 152 -3.60 2.81 2.29
N MET A 153 -3.48 3.55 3.39
CA MET A 153 -3.25 2.98 4.73
C MET A 153 -4.38 2.05 5.14
N VAL A 154 -5.64 2.52 5.06
CA VAL A 154 -6.82 1.72 5.41
C VAL A 154 -6.90 0.49 4.52
N GLY A 155 -6.74 0.65 3.21
CA GLY A 155 -6.73 -0.46 2.26
C GLY A 155 -5.66 -1.50 2.59
N SER A 156 -4.44 -1.07 2.91
CA SER A 156 -3.31 -1.95 3.23
C SER A 156 -3.51 -2.73 4.53
N ILE A 157 -4.07 -2.11 5.56
CA ILE A 157 -4.37 -2.78 6.85
C ILE A 157 -5.43 -3.85 6.65
N VAL A 158 -6.54 -3.51 5.97
CA VAL A 158 -7.63 -4.46 5.72
C VAL A 158 -7.17 -5.59 4.79
N TYR A 159 -6.38 -5.27 3.77
CA TYR A 159 -5.75 -6.26 2.91
C TYR A 159 -4.88 -7.23 3.70
N TYR A 160 -3.95 -6.73 4.53
CA TYR A 160 -3.08 -7.57 5.33
C TYR A 160 -3.87 -8.46 6.30
N TRP A 161 -4.89 -7.91 6.96
CA TRP A 161 -5.77 -8.66 7.86
C TRP A 161 -6.49 -9.80 7.12
N THR A 162 -7.17 -9.48 6.02
CA THR A 162 -7.94 -10.46 5.24
C THR A 162 -7.04 -11.52 4.62
N HIS A 163 -5.85 -11.14 4.16
CA HIS A 163 -4.83 -12.04 3.64
C HIS A 163 -4.30 -13.01 4.73
N SER A 164 -3.96 -12.48 5.92
CA SER A 164 -3.47 -13.31 7.03
C SER A 164 -4.51 -14.36 7.46
N LYS A 165 -5.80 -13.98 7.50
CA LYS A 165 -6.91 -14.85 7.83
C LYS A 165 -7.17 -15.91 6.77
N ALA A 166 -7.02 -15.57 5.49
CA ALA A 166 -7.12 -16.53 4.40
C ALA A 166 -5.97 -17.55 4.45
N ASP A 167 -4.77 -17.12 4.83
CA ASP A 167 -3.59 -17.98 4.92
C ASP A 167 -3.59 -18.90 6.16
N THR A 168 -4.30 -18.56 7.24
CA THR A 168 -4.56 -19.51 8.36
C THR A 168 -5.75 -20.45 8.11
N GLY A 169 -6.67 -20.08 7.22
CA GLY A 169 -7.90 -20.86 6.94
C GLY A 169 -7.68 -22.23 6.28
N GLY A 170 -6.45 -22.57 5.87
CA GLY A 170 -6.09 -23.90 5.36
C GLY A 170 -5.89 -24.97 6.44
N TRP A 171 -5.69 -24.59 7.71
CA TRP A 171 -5.38 -25.54 8.80
C TRP A 171 -6.57 -25.81 9.73
N GLU A 172 -7.60 -24.97 9.71
CA GLU A 172 -8.71 -25.03 10.68
C GLU A 172 -9.97 -25.74 10.12
N LYS A 173 -9.87 -26.41 8.97
CA LYS A 173 -11.03 -27.03 8.30
C LYS A 173 -10.95 -28.53 7.98
N HIS A 174 -9.97 -29.26 8.50
CA HIS A 174 -9.96 -30.73 8.44
C HIS A 174 -9.69 -31.39 9.82
N HIS A 175 -10.16 -30.81 10.93
CA HIS A 175 -10.12 -31.54 12.21
C HIS A 175 -11.35 -32.43 12.44
N ASN A 176 -12.42 -32.27 11.63
CA ASN A 176 -13.66 -33.04 11.74
C ASN A 176 -14.10 -33.70 10.41
N GLU A 177 -13.18 -33.91 9.48
CA GLU A 177 -13.43 -34.90 8.43
C GLU A 177 -12.96 -36.24 8.98
N GLY A 178 -13.88 -36.91 9.68
CA GLY A 178 -13.75 -38.29 10.05
C GLY A 178 -13.43 -39.10 8.80
N LEU A 179 -12.16 -39.50 8.69
CA LEU A 179 -11.73 -40.61 7.85
C LEU A 179 -12.40 -41.87 8.40
N GLY A 180 -13.67 -42.07 8.01
CA GLY A 180 -14.28 -43.38 7.95
C GLY A 180 -13.51 -44.18 6.90
N MET A 181 -12.34 -44.70 7.30
CA MET A 181 -11.60 -45.68 6.53
C MET A 181 -12.57 -46.83 6.26
N ALA A 182 -12.86 -46.98 4.97
CA ALA A 182 -13.70 -48.03 4.44
C ALA A 182 -13.38 -49.36 5.14
N THR A 183 -14.42 -50.00 5.65
CA THR A 183 -14.44 -51.38 6.12
C THR A 183 -13.79 -52.27 5.06
N SER A 184 -12.51 -52.59 5.25
CA SER A 184 -11.85 -53.61 4.46
C SER A 184 -12.36 -54.95 4.99
N ASN A 185 -13.28 -55.57 4.24
CA ASN A 185 -13.77 -56.95 4.38
C ASN A 185 -12.64 -58.00 4.22
N PHE A 186 -11.50 -57.80 4.89
CA PHE A 186 -10.34 -58.68 4.79
C PHE A 186 -10.17 -59.59 6.01
N THR A 187 -10.78 -59.25 7.14
CA THR A 187 -10.63 -60.02 8.38
C THR A 187 -11.63 -61.17 8.54
N GLU A 188 -12.78 -61.12 7.84
CA GLU A 188 -13.81 -62.17 7.96
C GLU A 188 -13.47 -63.44 7.15
N ASN A 189 -12.78 -63.31 6.02
CA ASN A 189 -12.35 -64.48 5.22
C ASN A 189 -11.19 -65.26 5.85
N GLN A 190 -10.38 -64.65 6.72
CA GLN A 190 -9.19 -65.29 7.27
C GLN A 190 -9.50 -66.22 8.46
N GLU A 191 -10.58 -65.98 9.20
CA GLU A 191 -11.04 -66.90 10.26
C GLU A 191 -11.80 -68.10 9.68
N GLN A 192 -12.63 -67.91 8.65
CA GLN A 192 -13.41 -69.00 8.05
C GLN A 192 -12.54 -70.00 7.26
N GLN A 193 -11.42 -69.54 6.69
CA GLN A 193 -10.47 -70.41 6.01
C GLN A 193 -9.54 -71.17 6.98
N ARG A 194 -9.24 -70.59 8.16
CA ARG A 194 -8.47 -71.27 9.21
C ARG A 194 -9.30 -72.34 9.95
N ALA A 195 -10.60 -72.11 10.13
CA ALA A 195 -11.49 -73.08 10.77
C ALA A 195 -11.77 -74.31 9.90
N SER A 196 -11.74 -74.19 8.57
CA SER A 196 -12.00 -75.31 7.65
C SER A 196 -10.78 -76.19 7.35
N GLU A 197 -9.56 -75.73 7.68
CA GLU A 197 -8.32 -76.51 7.51
C GLU A 197 -8.05 -77.46 8.69
N PHE A 198 -8.55 -77.14 9.90
CA PHE A 198 -8.34 -77.96 11.10
C PHE A 198 -9.35 -79.10 11.30
N GLU A 199 -10.41 -79.20 10.47
CA GLU A 199 -11.40 -80.29 10.54
C GLU A 199 -11.09 -81.45 9.56
N LYS A 200 -9.96 -81.40 8.85
CA LYS A 200 -9.46 -82.50 8.02
C LYS A 200 -8.01 -82.82 8.37
N VAL A 201 -7.80 -83.56 9.46
CA VAL A 201 -6.88 -84.71 9.63
C VAL A 201 -7.09 -85.30 11.03
#